data_AF-A0A8H2ZXN3-F1
#
_entry.id   AF-A0A8H2ZXN3-F1
#
_cell.length_a   1.000
_cell.length_b   1.000
_cell.length_c   1.000
_cell.angle_alpha   90.00
_cell.angle_beta   90.00
_cell.angle_gamma   90.00
#
_symmetry.space_group_name_H-M   'P 1'
#
loop_
_entity.id
_entity.type
_entity.pdbx_description
1 polymer ?
#
loop_
_entity_poly.entity_id
_entity_poly.type
_entity_poly.pdbx_seq_one_letter_code
_entity_poly.pdbx_strand_id
1 'polypeptide(L)'
;MATSTSLSHPFAGSSGLIQVIPSTIHDLIEEEARLWDEFPADTRPNMSGRVSPPGSMANRSVFSNDIWLGDNCGNADRTFARDVQLVGWASVGDNISTGYVVYDCAIRTKEGVTIHTHKRYNSFVELEKTLRRTLPPHVIHNIPALPPKNAFAKYRSAFLDSRRRKLQTWLATVLMHPDIGGCSAVREWILE
;
A
#
# COMPACT_ATOMS: atom_id res chain seq x y z
N MET A 1 47.67 32.87 -39.24
CA MET A 1 46.74 31.88 -39.84
C MET A 1 46.23 31.00 -38.71
N ALA A 2 44.97 31.16 -38.31
CA ALA A 2 44.38 30.41 -37.20
C ALA A 2 43.66 29.17 -37.74
N THR A 3 44.10 27.98 -37.32
CA THR A 3 43.49 26.69 -37.67
C THR A 3 42.31 26.44 -36.74
N SER A 4 41.09 26.45 -37.27
CA SER A 4 39.87 26.09 -36.55
C SER A 4 39.79 24.57 -36.37
N THR A 5 39.93 24.09 -35.14
CA THR A 5 39.69 22.69 -34.79
C THR A 5 38.18 22.46 -34.76
N SER A 6 37.65 21.74 -35.76
CA SER A 6 36.25 21.33 -35.77
C SER A 6 36.02 20.26 -34.70
N LEU A 7 35.38 20.63 -33.60
CA LEU A 7 34.87 19.70 -32.59
C LEU A 7 33.70 18.91 -33.22
N SER A 8 33.98 17.73 -33.79
CA SER A 8 32.92 16.84 -34.27
C SER A 8 32.25 16.17 -33.07
N HIS A 9 31.03 16.58 -32.76
CA HIS A 9 30.22 15.94 -31.73
C HIS A 9 29.72 14.57 -32.25
N PRO A 10 29.82 13.47 -31.48
CA PRO A 10 29.46 12.12 -31.94
C PRO A 10 27.98 11.92 -32.31
N PHE A 11 27.13 12.92 -32.10
CA PHE A 11 25.69 12.88 -32.35
C PHE A 11 25.21 13.89 -33.40
N ALA A 12 26.12 14.55 -34.13
CA ALA A 12 25.79 15.63 -35.07
C ALA A 12 24.88 15.20 -36.25
N GLY A 13 24.68 13.89 -36.46
CA GLY A 13 23.79 13.34 -37.50
C GLY A 13 22.72 12.37 -36.98
N SER A 14 22.50 12.25 -35.67
CA SER A 14 21.48 11.37 -35.14
C SER A 14 20.10 12.02 -35.23
N SER A 15 19.24 11.56 -36.15
CA SER A 15 17.84 11.96 -36.25
C SER A 15 16.92 11.19 -35.28
N GLY A 16 17.48 10.59 -34.23
CA GLY A 16 16.70 9.98 -33.16
C GLY A 16 16.05 11.07 -32.33
N LEU A 17 14.73 11.00 -32.13
CA LEU A 17 13.98 11.86 -31.24
C LEU A 17 14.60 11.81 -29.83
N ILE A 18 15.43 12.80 -29.49
CA ILE A 18 15.86 13.03 -28.11
C ILE A 18 14.63 13.58 -27.39
N GLN A 19 13.90 12.73 -26.69
CA GLN A 19 12.90 13.18 -25.73
C GLN A 19 13.63 13.67 -24.48
N VAL A 20 13.45 14.96 -24.17
CA VAL A 20 13.91 15.55 -22.91
C VAL A 20 13.08 14.91 -21.80
N ILE A 21 13.71 14.03 -21.03
CA ILE A 21 13.10 13.40 -19.85
C ILE A 21 12.91 14.51 -18.79
N PRO A 22 11.70 14.70 -18.24
CA PRO A 22 11.44 15.67 -17.18
C PRO A 22 12.44 15.55 -16.01
N SER A 23 12.88 16.69 -15.48
CA SER A 23 13.96 16.78 -14.48
C SER A 23 13.58 16.35 -13.07
N THR A 24 12.29 16.09 -12.80
CA THR A 24 11.78 15.82 -11.46
C THR A 24 11.36 14.35 -11.34
N ILE A 25 12.01 13.63 -10.42
CA ILE A 25 11.77 12.20 -10.15
C ILE A 25 10.29 11.90 -9.87
N HIS A 26 9.57 12.85 -9.26
CA HIS A 26 8.15 12.70 -8.94
C HIS A 26 7.26 12.59 -10.18
N ASP A 27 7.51 13.43 -11.19
CA ASP A 27 6.70 13.48 -12.41
C ASP A 27 6.94 12.23 -13.28
N LEU A 28 8.17 11.70 -13.26
CA LEU A 28 8.51 10.45 -13.95
C LEU A 28 7.82 9.23 -13.33
N ILE A 29 7.65 9.22 -12.01
CA ILE A 29 6.95 8.15 -11.29
C ILE A 29 5.47 8.13 -11.68
N GLU A 30 4.86 9.29 -11.86
CA GLU A 30 3.45 9.41 -12.22
C GLU A 30 3.19 9.04 -13.69
N GLU A 31 4.05 9.49 -14.60
CA GLU A 31 3.95 9.15 -16.03
C GLU A 31 4.26 7.66 -16.28
N GLU A 32 5.28 7.08 -15.60
CA GLU A 32 5.55 5.64 -15.65
C GLU A 32 4.35 4.84 -15.10
N ALA A 33 3.70 5.31 -14.03
CA ALA A 33 2.51 4.65 -13.49
C ALA A 33 1.34 4.61 -14.48
N ARG A 34 1.08 5.68 -15.23
CA ARG A 34 0.04 5.71 -16.28
C ARG A 34 0.31 4.72 -17.39
N LEU A 35 1.57 4.61 -17.82
CA LEU A 35 1.97 3.73 -18.92
C LEU A 35 1.82 2.24 -18.53
N TRP A 36 1.99 1.90 -17.25
CA TRP A 36 1.79 0.52 -16.77
C TRP A 36 0.34 0.18 -16.42
N ASP A 37 -0.53 1.16 -16.16
CA ASP A 37 -1.98 0.92 -16.06
C ASP A 37 -2.59 0.48 -17.41
N GLU A 38 -1.90 0.78 -18.53
CA GLU A 38 -2.28 0.36 -19.88
C GLU A 38 -2.00 -1.13 -20.15
N PHE A 39 -1.05 -1.74 -19.43
CA PHE A 39 -0.76 -3.17 -19.55
C PHE A 39 -1.62 -3.97 -18.56
N PRO A 40 -2.59 -4.78 -19.03
CA PRO A 40 -3.39 -5.59 -18.13
C PRO A 40 -2.48 -6.62 -17.43
N ALA A 41 -2.27 -6.47 -16.13
CA ALA A 41 -1.93 -7.63 -15.32
C ALA A 41 -3.09 -8.63 -15.43
N ASP A 42 -2.82 -9.93 -15.48
CA ASP A 42 -3.83 -10.99 -15.49
C ASP A 42 -4.87 -10.75 -14.39
N THR A 43 -6.02 -10.17 -14.76
CA THR A 43 -7.05 -9.71 -13.83
C THR A 43 -8.37 -10.30 -14.27
N ARG A 44 -8.86 -11.28 -13.50
CA ARG A 44 -10.30 -11.60 -13.46
C ARG A 44 -11.02 -10.34 -12.95
N PRO A 45 -12.19 -9.97 -13.50
CA PRO A 45 -12.84 -8.71 -13.14
C PRO A 45 -13.21 -8.69 -11.65
N ASN A 46 -12.69 -7.72 -10.92
CA ASN A 46 -13.02 -7.44 -9.52
C ASN A 46 -14.24 -6.50 -9.47
N MET A 47 -15.41 -7.03 -9.14
CA MET A 47 -16.65 -6.25 -9.02
C MET A 47 -16.82 -5.67 -7.60
N SER A 48 -15.92 -4.80 -7.18
CA SER A 48 -16.11 -4.03 -5.94
C SER A 48 -15.76 -2.57 -6.13
N GLY A 49 -16.65 -1.86 -6.84
CA GLY A 49 -16.76 -0.41 -6.77
C GLY A 49 -17.74 -0.06 -5.65
N ARG A 50 -17.24 0.12 -4.42
CA ARG A 50 -17.99 0.83 -3.38
C ARG A 50 -17.31 2.17 -3.15
N VAL A 51 -17.97 3.22 -3.63
CA VAL A 51 -17.66 4.60 -3.29
C VAL A 51 -17.97 4.78 -1.80
N SER A 52 -16.96 5.11 -1.00
CA SER A 52 -17.18 5.55 0.38
C SER A 52 -17.94 6.88 0.36
N PRO A 53 -19.02 7.04 1.15
CA PRO A 53 -19.70 8.33 1.28
C PRO A 53 -18.76 9.40 1.86
N PRO A 54 -18.96 10.69 1.50
CA PRO A 54 -18.21 11.78 2.11
C PRO A 54 -18.48 11.86 3.62
N GLY A 55 -17.46 12.31 4.34
CA GLY A 55 -17.36 12.29 5.80
C GLY A 55 -18.60 12.76 6.57
N SER A 56 -18.85 12.03 7.65
CA SER A 56 -19.89 12.24 8.66
C SER A 56 -19.92 13.67 9.22
N MET A 57 -20.86 14.48 8.75
CA MET A 57 -21.41 15.62 9.50
C MET A 57 -22.90 15.41 9.82
N ALA A 58 -23.32 14.18 10.09
CA ALA A 58 -24.72 13.83 10.31
C ALA A 58 -24.90 12.86 11.48
N ASN A 59 -24.41 13.24 12.65
CA ASN A 59 -24.67 12.56 13.92
C ASN A 59 -25.61 13.37 14.83
N ARG A 60 -26.45 14.25 14.24
CA ARG A 60 -27.52 14.95 14.95
C ARG A 60 -28.88 14.44 14.48
N SER A 61 -29.70 13.93 15.41
CA SER A 61 -31.07 13.51 15.12
C SER A 61 -31.90 14.70 14.61
N VAL A 62 -32.65 14.49 13.53
CA VAL A 62 -33.54 15.52 12.94
C VAL A 62 -34.80 15.72 13.80
N PHE A 63 -35.12 14.76 14.69
CA PHE A 63 -36.39 14.72 15.40
C PHE A 63 -36.31 15.16 16.87
N SER A 64 -35.15 15.09 17.52
CA SER A 64 -35.02 15.42 18.94
C SER A 64 -33.58 15.81 19.30
N ASN A 65 -33.41 16.97 19.95
CA ASN A 65 -32.10 17.55 20.31
C ASN A 65 -31.46 16.95 21.58
N ASP A 66 -32.15 16.02 22.21
CA ASP A 66 -31.84 15.35 23.47
C ASP A 66 -31.48 13.86 23.28
N ILE A 67 -31.67 13.32 22.07
CA ILE A 67 -31.17 12.00 21.69
C ILE A 67 -29.73 12.17 21.22
N TRP A 68 -28.80 11.98 22.15
CA TRP A 68 -27.40 11.78 21.82
C TRP A 68 -27.24 10.35 21.29
N LEU A 69 -26.95 10.21 20.00
CA LEU A 69 -26.32 9.00 19.48
C LEU A 69 -24.92 8.98 20.10
N GLY A 70 -24.82 8.37 21.28
CA GLY A 70 -23.53 7.99 21.83
C GLY A 70 -22.83 7.17 20.75
N ASP A 71 -21.70 7.69 20.29
CA ASP A 71 -20.74 6.96 19.52
C ASP A 71 -20.47 5.66 20.29
N ASN A 72 -21.01 4.55 19.78
CA ASN A 72 -20.75 3.20 20.28
C ASN A 72 -19.27 2.78 20.10
N CYS A 73 -18.36 3.74 20.02
CA CYS A 73 -16.97 3.64 20.42
C CYS A 73 -16.79 3.19 21.88
N GLY A 74 -17.87 2.92 22.64
CA GLY A 74 -17.85 2.16 23.88
C GLY A 74 -17.70 0.64 23.73
N ASN A 75 -17.78 0.07 22.51
CA ASN A 75 -17.30 -1.30 22.22
C ASN A 75 -15.98 -1.27 21.41
N ALA A 76 -15.16 -0.23 21.65
CA ALA A 76 -13.81 -0.06 21.10
C ALA A 76 -12.80 -1.11 21.59
N ASP A 77 -13.21 -2.05 22.44
CA ASP A 77 -12.30 -3.05 22.99
C ASP A 77 -11.93 -4.18 22.02
N ARG A 78 -12.61 -4.29 20.87
CA ARG A 78 -12.37 -5.38 19.90
C ARG A 78 -11.33 -5.05 18.83
N THR A 79 -11.09 -3.77 18.52
CA THR A 79 -10.11 -3.39 17.49
C THR A 79 -8.69 -3.35 18.07
N PHE A 80 -7.73 -3.94 17.35
CA PHE A 80 -6.35 -4.04 17.84
C PHE A 80 -5.55 -2.76 17.63
N ALA A 81 -5.69 -2.14 16.46
CA ALA A 81 -4.96 -0.94 16.09
C ALA A 81 -5.88 0.29 16.00
N ARG A 82 -5.33 1.44 16.37
CA ARG A 82 -5.93 2.76 16.17
C ARG A 82 -5.47 3.40 14.86
N ASP A 83 -4.22 3.17 14.47
CA ASP A 83 -3.65 3.69 13.23
C ASP A 83 -2.59 2.75 12.66
N VAL A 84 -2.42 2.77 11.34
CA VAL A 84 -1.48 1.92 10.61
C VAL A 84 -0.85 2.74 9.50
N GLN A 85 0.48 2.84 9.52
CA GLN A 85 1.26 3.53 8.51
C GLN A 85 2.38 2.64 8.00
N LEU A 86 2.52 2.56 6.68
CA LEU A 86 3.72 1.96 6.09
C LEU A 86 4.68 3.10 5.77
N VAL A 87 5.68 3.31 6.61
CA VAL A 87 6.57 4.48 6.58
C VAL A 87 7.39 4.51 5.28
N GLY A 88 7.90 3.35 4.88
CA GLY A 88 8.74 3.22 3.70
C GLY A 88 9.05 1.78 3.34
N TRP A 89 10.07 1.61 2.52
CA TRP A 89 10.58 0.31 2.11
C TRP A 89 12.11 0.35 2.00
N ALA A 90 12.74 -0.81 2.23
CA ALA A 90 14.17 -1.00 2.11
C ALA A 90 14.46 -2.27 1.32
N SER A 91 15.50 -2.23 0.49
CA SER A 91 16.05 -3.42 -0.16
C SER A 91 17.08 -4.06 0.76
N VAL A 92 16.92 -5.35 1.05
CA VAL A 92 17.83 -6.13 1.89
C VAL A 92 18.51 -7.16 1.01
N GLY A 93 19.84 -7.16 0.99
CA GLY A 93 20.69 -8.10 0.26
C GLY A 93 21.68 -7.43 -0.68
N ASP A 94 22.89 -7.99 -0.76
CA ASP A 94 24.02 -7.37 -1.47
C ASP A 94 23.94 -7.51 -2.99
N ASN A 95 23.10 -8.42 -3.50
CA ASN A 95 23.01 -8.75 -4.92
C ASN A 95 21.57 -8.69 -5.42
N ILE A 96 21.36 -8.23 -6.67
CA ILE A 96 20.05 -8.17 -7.35
C ILE A 96 19.36 -9.54 -7.46
N SER A 97 20.13 -10.63 -7.42
CA SER A 97 19.61 -12.00 -7.49
C SER A 97 19.05 -12.52 -6.16
N THR A 98 19.62 -12.11 -5.02
CA THR A 98 19.26 -12.59 -3.68
C THR A 98 18.54 -11.56 -2.82
N GLY A 99 18.52 -10.30 -3.27
CA GLY A 99 17.90 -9.20 -2.54
C GLY A 99 16.37 -9.27 -2.51
N TYR A 100 15.77 -8.84 -1.40
CA TYR A 100 14.33 -8.74 -1.22
C TYR A 100 13.93 -7.39 -0.63
N VAL A 101 12.66 -7.01 -0.80
CA VAL A 101 12.13 -5.75 -0.30
C VAL A 101 11.35 -5.98 0.99
N VAL A 102 11.62 -5.13 1.97
CA VAL A 102 10.99 -5.11 3.28
C VAL A 102 10.26 -3.78 3.43
N TYR A 103 9.04 -3.82 3.98
CA TYR A 103 8.23 -2.66 4.29
C TYR A 103 8.26 -2.42 5.80
N ASP A 104 8.46 -1.16 6.21
CA ASP A 104 8.34 -0.74 7.60
C ASP A 104 6.88 -0.40 7.90
N CYS A 105 6.28 -1.15 8.82
CA CYS A 105 4.92 -0.96 9.29
C CYS A 105 4.96 -0.37 10.70
N ALA A 106 4.53 0.88 10.84
CA ALA A 106 4.26 1.52 12.11
C ALA A 106 2.78 1.33 12.48
N ILE A 107 2.54 0.50 13.49
CA ILE A 107 1.20 0.15 13.98
C ILE A 107 1.00 0.81 15.33
N ARG A 108 0.05 1.75 15.40
CA ARG A 108 -0.32 2.40 16.66
C ARG A 108 -1.48 1.64 17.29
N THR A 109 -1.22 1.03 18.44
CA THR A 109 -2.24 0.33 19.22
C THR A 109 -3.18 1.33 19.90
N LYS A 110 -4.31 0.84 20.41
CA LYS A 110 -5.28 1.69 21.13
C LYS A 110 -4.70 2.27 22.43
N GLU A 111 -3.76 1.55 23.06
CA GLU A 111 -3.04 1.95 24.27
C GLU A 111 -2.04 3.10 24.02
N GLY A 112 -1.89 3.53 22.76
CA GLY A 112 -0.96 4.60 22.37
C GLY A 112 0.46 4.13 22.09
N VAL A 113 0.73 2.82 22.16
CA VAL A 113 2.03 2.24 21.83
C VAL A 113 2.15 2.16 20.31
N THR A 114 3.31 2.56 19.78
CA THR A 114 3.62 2.39 18.36
C THR A 114 4.60 1.24 18.19
N ILE A 115 4.16 0.18 17.52
CA ILE A 115 4.94 -1.01 17.22
C ILE A 115 5.46 -0.86 15.80
N HIS A 116 6.79 -0.93 15.63
CA HIS A 116 7.43 -0.98 14.33
C HIS A 116 7.73 -2.44 13.97
N THR A 117 7.23 -2.90 12.83
CA THR A 117 7.51 -4.24 12.31
C THR A 117 7.94 -4.18 10.85
N HIS A 118 8.95 -4.98 10.52
CA HIS A 118 9.56 -5.03 9.20
C HIS A 118 9.11 -6.30 8.47
N LYS A 119 8.28 -6.15 7.43
CA LYS A 119 7.67 -7.31 6.74
C LYS A 119 7.87 -7.28 5.24
N ARG A 120 8.21 -8.44 4.68
CA ARG A 120 8.24 -8.66 3.22
C ARG A 120 6.82 -8.85 2.67
N TYR A 121 6.61 -8.58 1.38
CA TYR A 121 5.31 -8.77 0.74
C TYR A 121 4.70 -10.18 0.97
N ASN A 122 5.53 -11.23 0.91
CA ASN A 122 5.04 -12.60 1.14
C ASN A 122 4.48 -12.83 2.55
N SER A 123 4.97 -12.11 3.57
CA SER A 123 4.42 -12.20 4.92
C SER A 123 2.98 -11.70 4.99
N PHE A 124 2.60 -10.70 4.17
CA PHE A 124 1.20 -10.27 4.06
C PHE A 124 0.33 -11.33 3.40
N VAL A 125 0.87 -12.03 2.38
CA VAL A 125 0.18 -13.14 1.72
C VAL A 125 -0.05 -14.31 2.68
N GLU A 126 0.93 -14.62 3.52
CA GLU A 126 0.83 -15.64 4.57
C GLU A 126 -0.22 -15.26 5.62
N LEU A 127 -0.26 -13.97 6.03
CA LEU A 127 -1.30 -13.45 6.92
C LEU A 127 -2.69 -13.60 6.29
N GLU A 128 -2.89 -13.14 5.06
CA GLU A 128 -4.19 -13.25 4.37
C GLU A 128 -4.67 -14.71 4.31
N LYS A 129 -3.79 -15.64 3.93
CA LYS A 129 -4.09 -17.08 3.89
C LYS A 129 -4.47 -17.62 5.26
N THR A 130 -3.74 -17.21 6.29
CA THR A 130 -4.00 -17.64 7.67
C THR A 130 -5.35 -17.13 8.13
N LEU A 131 -5.64 -15.84 7.92
CA LEU A 131 -6.93 -15.24 8.24
C LEU A 131 -8.08 -15.93 7.53
N ARG A 132 -7.96 -16.20 6.23
CA ARG A 132 -8.99 -16.92 5.46
C ARG A 132 -9.22 -18.34 5.95
N ARG A 133 -8.23 -18.98 6.58
CA ARG A 133 -8.33 -20.34 7.13
C ARG A 133 -8.91 -20.35 8.55
N THR A 134 -8.61 -19.34 9.36
CA THR A 134 -8.99 -19.30 10.77
C THR A 134 -10.32 -18.60 11.04
N LEU A 135 -10.73 -17.68 10.18
CA LEU A 135 -11.92 -16.85 10.40
C LEU A 135 -13.22 -17.56 9.99
N PRO A 136 -14.34 -17.24 10.65
CA PRO A 136 -15.66 -17.72 10.23
C PRO A 136 -16.03 -17.23 8.82
N PRO A 137 -16.85 -17.99 8.06
CA PRO A 137 -17.24 -17.64 6.68
C PRO A 137 -17.85 -16.24 6.52
N HIS A 138 -18.60 -15.79 7.53
CA HIS A 138 -19.23 -14.46 7.53
C HIS A 138 -18.24 -13.31 7.79
N VAL A 139 -16.99 -13.57 8.16
CA VAL A 139 -15.97 -12.51 8.34
C VAL A 139 -15.01 -12.47 7.15
N ILE A 140 -14.81 -13.61 6.48
CA ILE A 140 -13.87 -13.74 5.35
C ILE A 140 -14.18 -12.75 4.22
N HIS A 141 -15.45 -12.41 4.00
CA HIS A 141 -15.84 -11.46 2.94
C HIS A 141 -15.40 -10.02 3.22
N ASN A 142 -15.04 -9.69 4.46
CA ASN A 142 -14.54 -8.38 4.85
C ASN A 142 -13.02 -8.23 4.63
N ILE A 143 -12.32 -9.30 4.21
CA ILE A 143 -10.89 -9.26 3.93
C ILE A 143 -10.68 -8.74 2.50
N PRO A 144 -10.07 -7.56 2.31
CA PRO A 144 -9.77 -7.05 0.97
C PRO A 144 -8.73 -7.91 0.27
N ALA A 145 -8.73 -7.88 -1.07
CA ALA A 145 -7.72 -8.56 -1.86
C ALA A 145 -6.35 -7.85 -1.75
N LEU A 146 -5.27 -8.62 -1.68
CA LEU A 146 -3.91 -8.08 -1.72
C LEU A 146 -3.56 -7.53 -3.12
N PRO A 147 -2.66 -6.53 -3.20
CA PRO A 147 -2.18 -6.04 -4.49
C PRO A 147 -1.45 -7.16 -5.26
N PRO A 148 -1.61 -7.26 -6.59
CA PRO A 148 -1.07 -8.38 -7.35
C PRO A 148 0.46 -8.49 -7.27
N LYS A 149 0.94 -9.72 -7.44
CA LYS A 149 2.36 -10.00 -7.63
C LYS A 149 2.77 -9.55 -9.03
N ASN A 150 3.54 -8.47 -9.13
CA ASN A 150 4.26 -8.13 -10.36
C ASN A 150 5.73 -8.56 -10.20
N ALA A 151 6.15 -9.56 -10.97
CA ALA A 151 7.49 -10.11 -10.91
C ALA A 151 8.54 -9.23 -11.64
N PHE A 152 8.10 -8.45 -12.64
CA PHE A 152 8.98 -7.64 -13.48
C PHE A 152 9.30 -6.26 -12.85
N ALA A 153 8.43 -5.75 -11.97
CA ALA A 153 8.61 -4.44 -11.33
C ALA A 153 9.20 -4.49 -9.90
N LYS A 154 9.74 -5.64 -9.45
CA LYS A 154 10.06 -5.92 -8.04
C LYS A 154 11.01 -4.94 -7.34
N TYR A 155 11.87 -4.23 -8.08
CA TYR A 155 12.83 -3.25 -7.54
C TYR A 155 12.57 -1.81 -8.01
N ARG A 156 11.47 -1.55 -8.72
CA ARG A 156 11.12 -0.21 -9.21
C ARG A 156 10.49 0.60 -8.08
N SER A 157 11.04 1.78 -7.79
CA SER A 157 10.57 2.65 -6.71
C SER A 157 9.08 3.03 -6.85
N ALA A 158 8.65 3.42 -8.06
CA ALA A 158 7.25 3.74 -8.37
C ALA A 158 6.29 2.59 -8.00
N PHE A 159 6.68 1.36 -8.38
CA PHE A 159 5.92 0.16 -8.08
C PHE A 159 5.91 -0.15 -6.58
N LEU A 160 7.05 -0.01 -5.91
CA LEU A 160 7.17 -0.25 -4.48
C LEU A 160 6.33 0.73 -3.66
N ASP A 161 6.27 2.00 -4.05
CA ASP A 161 5.41 3.01 -3.42
C ASP A 161 3.92 2.79 -3.69
N SER A 162 3.55 2.44 -4.92
CA SER A 162 2.17 2.09 -5.26
C SER A 162 1.70 0.87 -4.45
N ARG A 163 2.54 -0.18 -4.39
CA ARG A 163 2.29 -1.36 -3.56
C ARG A 163 2.24 -1.00 -2.07
N ARG A 164 3.16 -0.17 -1.56
CA ARG A 164 3.18 0.30 -0.15
C ARG A 164 1.84 0.94 0.22
N ARG A 165 1.34 1.88 -0.59
CA ARG A 165 0.03 2.53 -0.35
C ARG A 165 -1.11 1.51 -0.31
N LYS A 166 -1.16 0.58 -1.27
CA LYS A 166 -2.18 -0.48 -1.32
C LYS A 166 -2.09 -1.41 -0.10
N LEU A 167 -0.88 -1.78 0.32
CA LEU A 167 -0.63 -2.60 1.50
C LEU A 167 -1.04 -1.86 2.78
N GLN A 168 -0.80 -0.55 2.87
CA GLN A 168 -1.23 0.26 4.02
C GLN A 168 -2.75 0.26 4.15
N THR A 169 -3.46 0.53 3.06
CA THR A 169 -4.94 0.48 3.06
C THR A 169 -5.46 -0.92 3.41
N TRP A 170 -4.84 -1.96 2.86
CA TRP A 170 -5.17 -3.35 3.17
C TRP A 170 -4.96 -3.65 4.66
N LEU A 171 -3.79 -3.33 5.21
CA LEU A 171 -3.44 -3.61 6.60
C LEU A 171 -4.30 -2.80 7.57
N ALA A 172 -4.57 -1.53 7.26
CA ALA A 172 -5.50 -0.71 8.03
C ALA A 172 -6.90 -1.35 8.10
N THR A 173 -7.42 -1.82 6.96
CA THR A 173 -8.72 -2.50 6.91
C THR A 173 -8.75 -3.77 7.77
N VAL A 174 -7.66 -4.54 7.76
CA VAL A 174 -7.54 -5.79 8.55
C VAL A 174 -7.40 -5.50 10.05
N LEU A 175 -6.51 -4.59 10.45
CA LEU A 175 -6.17 -4.33 11.85
C LEU A 175 -7.24 -3.50 12.60
N MET A 176 -7.95 -2.64 11.87
CA MET A 176 -9.01 -1.79 12.44
C MET A 176 -10.37 -2.48 12.46
N HIS A 177 -10.51 -3.68 11.86
CA HIS A 177 -11.76 -4.42 11.92
C HIS A 177 -11.91 -5.13 13.28
N PRO A 178 -13.04 -5.01 14.00
CA PRO A 178 -13.20 -5.51 15.36
C PRO A 178 -13.06 -7.04 15.48
N ASP A 179 -13.56 -7.79 14.51
CA ASP A 179 -13.43 -9.26 14.53
C ASP A 179 -12.08 -9.78 14.02
N ILE A 180 -11.43 -9.07 13.09
CA ILE A 180 -10.24 -9.56 12.39
C ILE A 180 -8.98 -9.10 13.13
N GLY A 181 -8.89 -7.82 13.48
CA GLY A 181 -7.71 -7.25 14.15
C GLY A 181 -7.44 -7.89 15.50
N GLY A 182 -8.49 -8.31 16.22
CA GLY A 182 -8.39 -9.00 17.51
C GLY A 182 -7.95 -10.48 17.43
N CYS A 183 -7.73 -11.04 16.24
CA CYS A 183 -7.32 -12.44 16.09
C CYS A 183 -5.89 -12.69 16.58
N SER A 184 -5.65 -13.89 17.13
CA SER A 184 -4.30 -14.31 17.54
C SER A 184 -3.31 -14.31 16.38
N ALA A 185 -3.74 -14.75 15.19
CA ALA A 185 -2.90 -14.76 13.99
C ALA A 185 -2.37 -13.38 13.61
N VAL A 186 -3.18 -12.32 13.81
CA VAL A 186 -2.75 -10.93 13.57
C VAL A 186 -1.71 -10.53 14.60
N ARG A 187 -1.95 -10.80 15.89
CA ARG A 187 -1.01 -10.46 16.97
C ARG A 187 0.34 -11.16 16.80
N GLU A 188 0.31 -12.46 16.50
CA GLU A 188 1.51 -13.25 16.24
C GLU A 188 2.29 -12.69 15.05
N TRP A 189 1.61 -12.38 13.95
CA TRP A 189 2.24 -11.78 12.78
C TRP A 189 2.90 -10.43 13.07
N ILE A 190 2.34 -9.60 13.95
CA ILE A 190 2.92 -8.29 14.30
C ILE A 190 4.17 -8.44 15.16
N LEU A 191 4.20 -9.45 16.06
CA LEU A 191 5.26 -9.66 17.03
C LEU A 191 6.43 -10.51 16.50
N GLU A 192 6.21 -11.29 15.44
CA GLU A 192 7.25 -12.01 14.70
C GLU A 192 8.22 -11.06 13.96
#